data_AF-A0A920M6U2-F1
#
_entry.id   AF-A0A920M6U2-F1
#
_cell.length_a   1.000
_cell.length_b   1.000
_cell.length_c   1.000
_cell.angle_alpha   90.00
_cell.angle_beta   90.00
_cell.angle_gamma   90.00
#
_symmetry.space_group_name_H-M   'P 1'
#
loop_
_entity.id
_entity.type
_entity.pdbx_description
1 polymer ?
#
loop_
_entity_poly.entity_id
_entity_poly.type
_entity_poly.pdbx_seq_one_letter_code
_entity_poly.pdbx_strand_id
1 'polypeptide(L)'
;MAHTQKGSDFFFQVVFVATAMSIVSGAVAERMKLLPFFAFAVILTGFIYPVQGYWKWGGGGLDALGYTDFAGSGVVHLCGAAAALAAVSILGARKGKYGSDGSAYAIPGSNIPIAALGALILWLGWFGFNGGSQLAIHTAAEQLQLVKSFLILIWQLQVE
;
A
#
# COMPACT_ATOMS: atom_id res chain seq x y z
N MET A 1 26.12 -19.14 -3.37
CA MET A 1 24.84 -18.66 -3.94
C MET A 1 23.96 -17.86 -2.97
N ALA A 2 24.39 -17.57 -1.72
CA ALA A 2 23.60 -16.79 -0.75
C ALA A 2 23.72 -15.25 -0.84
N HIS A 3 24.51 -14.72 -1.79
CA HIS A 3 24.75 -13.27 -1.91
C HIS A 3 23.75 -12.54 -2.81
N THR A 4 23.06 -13.23 -3.73
CA THR A 4 22.10 -12.63 -4.66
C THR A 4 20.71 -12.40 -4.06
N GLN A 5 20.28 -13.20 -3.08
CA GLN A 5 18.95 -13.07 -2.44
C GLN A 5 18.79 -11.80 -1.59
N LYS A 6 19.83 -11.38 -0.85
CA LYS A 6 19.74 -10.20 0.03
C LYS A 6 19.39 -8.91 -0.72
N GLY A 7 19.91 -8.75 -1.94
CA GLY A 7 19.68 -7.57 -2.76
C GLY A 7 18.26 -7.51 -3.31
N SER A 8 17.73 -8.63 -3.81
CA SER A 8 16.35 -8.71 -4.29
C SER A 8 15.34 -8.52 -3.17
N ASP A 9 15.58 -9.12 -2.00
CA ASP A 9 14.69 -9.02 -0.84
C ASP A 9 14.66 -7.57 -0.32
N PHE A 10 15.81 -6.92 -0.23
CA PHE A 10 15.90 -5.50 0.12
C PHE A 10 15.13 -4.63 -0.87
N PHE A 11 15.35 -4.81 -2.18
CA PHE A 11 14.66 -4.04 -3.20
C PHE A 11 13.14 -4.25 -3.15
N PHE A 12 12.70 -5.48 -2.90
CA PHE A 12 11.29 -5.82 -2.75
C PHE A 12 10.65 -5.07 -1.56
N GLN A 13 11.35 -5.00 -0.43
CA GLN A 13 10.89 -4.22 0.73
C GLN A 13 10.91 -2.70 0.47
N VAL A 14 11.89 -2.20 -0.30
CA VAL A 14 11.95 -0.79 -0.71
C VAL A 14 10.72 -0.39 -1.53
N VAL A 15 10.28 -1.22 -2.47
CA VAL A 15 9.07 -0.92 -3.25
C VAL A 15 7.79 -1.02 -2.40
N PHE A 16 7.76 -1.89 -1.39
CA PHE A 16 6.62 -2.00 -0.47
C PHE A 16 6.45 -0.76 0.41
N VAL A 17 7.55 -0.27 0.99
CA VAL A 17 7.51 0.97 1.78
C VAL A 17 7.19 2.19 0.90
N ALA A 18 7.65 2.19 -0.36
CA ALA A 18 7.27 3.21 -1.33
C ALA A 18 5.75 3.20 -1.61
N THR A 19 5.13 2.01 -1.69
CA THR A 19 3.67 1.88 -1.81
C THR A 19 2.94 2.42 -0.57
N ALA A 20 3.42 2.14 0.65
CA ALA A 20 2.83 2.72 1.86
C ALA A 20 2.88 4.27 1.84
N MET A 21 4.00 4.85 1.41
CA MET A 21 4.17 6.30 1.32
C MET A 21 3.36 6.94 0.18
N SER A 22 3.16 6.24 -0.94
CA SER A 22 2.36 6.75 -2.06
C SER A 22 0.87 6.85 -1.75
N ILE A 23 0.35 6.00 -0.85
CA ILE A 23 -1.01 6.14 -0.30
C ILE A 23 -1.16 7.50 0.42
N VAL A 24 -0.18 7.85 1.25
CA VAL A 24 -0.18 9.13 1.98
C VAL A 24 -0.11 10.29 1.00
N SER A 25 0.74 10.23 -0.03
CA SER A 25 0.90 11.31 -1.00
C SER A 25 -0.40 11.64 -1.74
N GLY A 26 -1.17 10.61 -2.13
CA GLY A 26 -2.48 10.79 -2.74
C GLY A 26 -3.49 11.44 -1.80
N ALA A 27 -3.50 11.03 -0.52
CA ALA A 27 -4.45 11.55 0.47
C ALA A 27 -4.23 13.04 0.81
N VAL A 28 -2.97 13.48 0.85
CA VAL A 28 -2.57 14.83 1.24
C VAL A 28 -2.37 15.79 0.06
N ALA A 29 -2.56 15.30 -1.17
CA ALA A 29 -2.42 16.07 -2.39
C ALA A 29 -3.20 17.41 -2.35
N GLU A 30 -2.70 18.38 -3.11
CA GLU A 30 -3.27 19.74 -3.30
C GLU A 30 -3.17 20.69 -2.10
N ARG A 31 -2.83 20.21 -0.88
CA ARG A 31 -2.86 21.05 0.33
C ARG A 31 -1.73 20.84 1.34
N MET A 32 -0.87 19.82 1.15
CA MET A 32 0.37 19.68 1.94
C MET A 32 1.51 20.47 1.31
N LYS A 33 2.32 21.14 2.14
CA LYS A 33 3.59 21.72 1.70
C LYS A 33 4.62 20.62 1.45
N LEU A 34 5.50 20.83 0.48
CA LEU A 34 6.46 19.83 0.03
C LEU A 34 7.52 19.46 1.10
N LEU A 35 8.05 20.43 1.84
CA LEU A 35 9.06 20.16 2.88
C LEU A 35 8.52 19.30 4.03
N PRO A 36 7.36 19.61 4.65
CA PRO A 36 6.72 18.70 5.61
C PRO A 36 6.43 17.33 5.02
N PHE A 37 6.05 17.24 3.75
CA PHE A 37 5.82 15.97 3.07
C PHE A 37 7.09 15.11 3.02
N PHE A 38 8.24 15.68 2.63
CA PHE A 38 9.50 14.94 2.61
C PHE A 38 9.99 14.57 4.01
N ALA A 39 9.84 15.46 4.99
CA ALA A 39 10.17 15.14 6.38
C ALA A 39 9.32 13.97 6.89
N PHE A 40 8.02 13.99 6.62
CA PHE A 40 7.12 12.89 6.94
C PHE A 40 7.49 11.60 6.20
N ALA A 41 7.86 11.69 4.92
CA ALA A 41 8.29 10.55 4.15
C ALA A 41 9.51 9.86 4.78
N VAL A 42 10.54 10.62 5.16
CA VAL A 42 11.72 10.06 5.85
C VAL A 42 11.35 9.37 7.16
N ILE A 43 10.44 9.96 7.95
CA ILE A 43 10.00 9.37 9.22
C ILE A 43 9.20 8.08 8.99
N LEU A 44 8.25 8.11 8.04
CA LEU A 44 7.41 6.95 7.73
C LEU A 44 8.26 5.81 7.20
N THR A 45 9.11 6.08 6.19
CA THR A 45 9.85 5.04 5.49
C THR A 45 11.10 4.56 6.25
N GLY A 46 11.74 5.45 7.02
CA GLY A 46 12.95 5.15 7.77
C GLY A 46 12.72 4.60 9.18
N PHE A 47 11.54 4.84 9.76
CA PHE A 47 11.27 4.46 11.15
C PHE A 47 9.93 3.72 11.34
N ILE A 48 8.80 4.35 11.03
CA ILE A 48 7.47 3.79 11.36
C ILE A 48 7.26 2.45 10.62
N TYR A 49 7.45 2.44 9.31
CA TYR A 49 7.22 1.27 8.48
C TYR A 49 8.17 0.11 8.81
N PRO A 50 9.51 0.29 8.92
CA PRO A 50 10.41 -0.79 9.30
C PRO A 50 10.11 -1.39 10.68
N VAL A 51 9.79 -0.56 11.68
CA VAL A 51 9.49 -1.04 13.03
C VAL A 51 8.23 -1.91 13.06
N GLN A 52 7.14 -1.45 12.44
CA GLN A 52 5.90 -2.24 12.42
C GLN A 52 5.98 -3.43 11.44
N GLY A 53 6.73 -3.31 10.36
CA GLY A 53 7.03 -4.42 9.46
C GLY A 53 7.78 -5.54 10.17
N TYR A 54 8.72 -5.21 11.05
CA TYR A 54 9.42 -6.20 11.88
C TYR A 54 8.46 -7.04 12.75
N TRP A 55 7.39 -6.44 13.26
CA TRP A 55 6.44 -7.16 14.12
C TRP A 55 5.81 -8.37 13.43
N LYS A 56 5.59 -8.32 12.11
CA LYS A 56 4.98 -9.42 11.36
C LYS A 56 5.95 -10.15 10.42
N TRP A 57 6.83 -9.45 9.70
CA TRP A 57 7.73 -10.07 8.72
C TRP A 57 9.18 -10.21 9.20
N GLY A 58 9.50 -9.69 10.38
CA GLY A 58 10.83 -9.78 10.99
C GLY A 58 10.95 -10.78 12.13
N GLY A 59 9.92 -11.60 12.39
CA GLY A 59 9.86 -12.52 13.53
C GLY A 59 9.50 -11.86 14.87
N GLY A 60 8.85 -10.69 14.83
CA GLY A 60 8.39 -9.99 16.03
C GLY A 60 7.10 -10.55 16.63
N GLY A 61 6.52 -9.80 17.56
CA GLY A 61 5.40 -10.28 18.40
C GLY A 61 4.12 -10.63 17.64
N LEU A 62 3.78 -9.94 16.55
CA LEU A 62 2.57 -10.28 15.78
C LEU A 62 2.74 -11.61 15.06
N ASP A 63 3.94 -11.90 14.57
CA ASP A 63 4.26 -13.20 13.99
C ASP A 63 4.12 -14.33 15.02
N ALA A 64 4.66 -14.13 16.23
CA ALA A 64 4.55 -15.09 17.34
C ALA A 64 3.11 -15.34 17.80
N LEU A 65 2.22 -14.35 17.63
CA LEU A 65 0.79 -14.46 17.94
C LEU A 65 -0.04 -15.09 16.81
N GLY A 66 0.59 -15.49 15.70
CA GLY A 66 -0.08 -16.12 14.56
C GLY A 66 -0.85 -15.15 13.66
N TYR A 67 -0.57 -13.84 13.74
CA TYR A 67 -1.13 -12.87 12.79
C TYR A 67 -0.71 -13.22 11.36
N THR A 68 -1.65 -13.19 10.42
CA THR A 68 -1.40 -13.51 9.02
C THR A 68 -1.48 -12.25 8.16
N ASP A 69 -0.40 -11.97 7.44
CA ASP A 69 -0.36 -10.93 6.42
C ASP A 69 0.59 -11.37 5.31
N PHE A 70 0.01 -11.80 4.20
CA PHE A 70 0.74 -12.46 3.12
C PHE A 70 1.55 -11.47 2.27
N ALA A 71 0.90 -10.40 1.80
CA ALA A 71 1.51 -9.43 0.90
C ALA A 71 1.48 -7.99 1.43
N GLY A 72 0.93 -7.74 2.63
CA GLY A 72 1.01 -6.42 3.27
C GLY A 72 -0.33 -5.69 3.31
N SER A 73 -1.45 -6.39 3.47
CA SER A 73 -2.74 -5.75 3.73
C SER A 73 -2.68 -4.92 5.03
N GLY A 74 -2.03 -5.43 6.07
CA GLY A 74 -1.75 -4.71 7.30
C GLY A 74 -0.46 -3.90 7.17
N VAL A 75 0.66 -4.60 6.91
CA VAL A 75 2.01 -4.03 6.96
C VAL A 75 2.20 -2.89 5.95
N VAL A 76 1.59 -2.95 4.76
CA VAL A 76 1.73 -1.90 3.74
C VAL A 76 0.50 -1.00 3.69
N HIS A 77 -0.66 -1.56 3.37
CA HIS A 77 -1.84 -0.77 3.05
C HIS A 77 -2.48 -0.13 4.28
N LEU A 78 -2.68 -0.89 5.36
CA LEU A 78 -3.21 -0.33 6.61
C LEU A 78 -2.22 0.66 7.24
N CYS A 79 -0.92 0.37 7.24
CA CYS A 79 0.11 1.32 7.69
C CYS A 79 0.02 2.64 6.92
N GLY A 80 -0.01 2.59 5.58
CA GLY A 80 -0.15 3.78 4.74
C GLY A 80 -1.48 4.50 4.96
N ALA A 81 -2.59 3.76 5.10
CA ALA A 81 -3.92 4.31 5.33
C ALA A 81 -4.05 4.99 6.70
N ALA A 82 -3.48 4.40 7.76
CA ALA A 82 -3.46 4.98 9.10
C ALA A 82 -2.60 6.24 9.14
N ALA A 83 -1.43 6.21 8.50
CA ALA A 83 -0.56 7.38 8.33
C ALA A 83 -1.27 8.50 7.54
N ALA A 84 -1.95 8.14 6.45
CA ALA A 84 -2.74 9.07 5.65
C ALA A 84 -3.88 9.68 6.48
N LEU A 85 -4.61 8.86 7.24
CA LEU A 85 -5.69 9.31 8.12
C LEU A 85 -5.18 10.31 9.15
N ALA A 86 -4.08 9.99 9.85
CA ALA A 86 -3.46 10.90 10.80
C ALA A 86 -3.04 12.23 10.14
N ALA A 87 -2.43 12.16 8.95
CA ALA A 87 -2.02 13.35 8.22
C ALA A 87 -3.21 14.23 7.81
N VAL A 88 -4.28 13.65 7.25
CA VAL A 88 -5.46 14.42 6.81
C VAL A 88 -6.30 14.93 7.98
N SER A 89 -6.30 14.27 9.13
CA SER A 89 -6.94 14.78 10.35
C SER A 89 -6.30 16.07 10.84
N ILE A 90 -4.99 16.23 10.66
CA ILE A 90 -4.26 17.46 11.01
C ILE A 90 -4.37 18.50 9.88
N LEU A 91 -4.24 18.08 8.62
CA LEU A 91 -4.31 18.97 7.45
C LEU A 91 -5.70 19.58 7.24
N GLY A 92 -6.74 18.83 7.59
CA GLY A 92 -8.13 19.17 7.33
C GLY A 92 -8.58 18.92 5.89
N ALA A 93 -9.85 19.29 5.65
CA ALA A 93 -10.52 19.13 4.37
C ALA A 93 -9.94 20.03 3.28
N ARG A 94 -10.09 19.60 2.02
CA ARG A 94 -9.80 20.44 0.85
C ARG A 94 -10.72 21.66 0.82
N LYS A 95 -10.21 22.80 0.38
CA LYS A 95 -11.02 24.01 0.16
C LYS A 95 -12.14 23.69 -0.83
N GLY A 96 -13.35 24.14 -0.52
CA GLY A 96 -14.54 23.87 -1.34
C GLY A 96 -15.10 22.45 -1.23
N LYS A 97 -14.53 21.56 -0.39
CA LYS A 97 -15.07 20.22 -0.17
C LYS A 97 -16.37 20.23 0.62
N TYR A 98 -16.51 21.14 1.58
CA TYR A 98 -17.67 21.26 2.45
C TYR A 98 -18.22 22.69 2.45
N GLY A 99 -19.55 22.84 2.35
CA GLY A 99 -20.27 24.10 2.48
C GLY A 99 -20.39 24.54 3.94
N SER A 100 -20.85 25.79 4.17
CA SER A 100 -21.09 26.33 5.52
C SER A 100 -22.19 25.59 6.28
N ASP A 101 -23.08 24.92 5.56
CA ASP A 101 -24.13 24.03 6.08
C ASP A 101 -23.65 22.59 6.31
N GLY A 102 -22.36 22.30 6.06
CA GLY A 102 -21.76 20.97 6.15
C GLY A 102 -22.03 20.07 4.94
N SER A 103 -22.72 20.56 3.91
CA SER A 103 -22.96 19.80 2.68
C SER A 103 -21.65 19.42 1.99
N ALA A 104 -21.56 18.18 1.49
CA ALA A 104 -20.37 17.69 0.81
C ALA A 104 -20.45 17.97 -0.70
N TYR A 105 -19.50 18.72 -1.23
CA TYR A 105 -19.39 18.98 -2.66
C TYR A 105 -18.42 18.01 -3.33
N ALA A 106 -18.73 17.59 -4.56
CA ALA A 106 -17.84 16.78 -5.36
C ALA A 106 -16.68 17.64 -5.88
N ILE A 107 -15.45 17.12 -5.76
CA ILE A 107 -14.28 17.68 -6.45
C ILE A 107 -14.04 16.74 -7.63
N PRO A 108 -14.41 17.14 -8.86
CA PRO A 108 -14.29 16.26 -10.02
C PRO A 108 -12.82 15.95 -10.32
N GLY A 109 -12.58 14.77 -10.88
CA GLY A 109 -11.23 14.36 -11.29
C GLY A 109 -10.71 15.27 -12.41
N SER A 110 -9.43 15.60 -12.35
CA SER A 110 -8.78 16.47 -13.34
C SER A 110 -8.60 15.82 -14.70
N ASN A 111 -8.45 14.48 -14.75
CA ASN A 111 -8.31 13.71 -15.99
C ASN A 111 -8.69 12.24 -15.77
N ILE A 112 -9.88 11.84 -16.22
CA ILE A 112 -10.39 10.47 -16.04
C ILE A 112 -9.59 9.42 -16.84
N PRO A 113 -9.20 9.65 -18.11
CA PRO A 113 -8.32 8.72 -18.82
C PRO A 113 -6.99 8.42 -18.10
N ILE A 114 -6.32 9.43 -17.55
CA ILE A 114 -5.08 9.24 -16.79
C ILE A 114 -5.33 8.46 -15.49
N ALA A 115 -6.44 8.75 -14.79
CA ALA A 115 -6.83 7.98 -13.61
C ALA A 115 -7.08 6.51 -13.94
N ALA A 116 -7.75 6.22 -15.06
CA ALA A 116 -8.00 4.86 -15.54
C ALA A 116 -6.69 4.15 -15.92
N LEU A 117 -5.77 4.83 -16.60
CA LEU A 117 -4.43 4.29 -16.89
C LEU A 117 -3.66 3.99 -15.60
N GLY A 118 -3.70 4.88 -14.62
CA GLY A 118 -3.08 4.68 -13.31
C GLY A 118 -3.66 3.46 -12.59
N ALA A 119 -4.98 3.29 -12.61
CA ALA A 119 -5.66 2.11 -12.05
C ALA A 119 -5.23 0.82 -12.77
N LEU A 120 -5.09 0.84 -14.10
CA LEU A 120 -4.62 -0.30 -14.88
C LEU A 120 -3.17 -0.68 -14.52
N ILE A 121 -2.29 0.32 -14.37
CA ILE A 121 -0.90 0.09 -13.95
C ILE A 121 -0.84 -0.47 -12.53
N LEU A 122 -1.66 0.05 -11.60
CA LEU A 122 -1.74 -0.48 -10.24
C LEU A 122 -2.23 -1.93 -10.22
N TRP A 123 -3.26 -2.24 -11.01
CA TRP A 123 -3.78 -3.61 -11.13
C TRP A 123 -2.72 -4.58 -11.68
N LEU A 124 -2.00 -4.20 -12.74
CA LEU A 124 -0.89 -4.99 -13.28
C LEU A 124 0.27 -5.13 -12.28
N GLY A 125 0.64 -4.03 -11.60
CA GLY A 125 1.69 -4.03 -10.58
C GLY A 125 1.34 -4.89 -9.36
N TRP A 126 0.05 -5.03 -9.05
CA TRP A 126 -0.43 -5.87 -7.96
C TRP A 126 -0.07 -7.36 -8.14
N PHE A 127 0.18 -7.80 -9.38
CA PHE A 127 0.68 -9.16 -9.66
C PHE A 127 2.10 -9.35 -9.16
N GLY A 128 2.98 -8.36 -9.38
CA GLY A 128 4.34 -8.39 -8.84
C GLY A 128 4.33 -8.28 -7.31
N PHE A 129 3.40 -7.51 -6.76
CA PHE A 129 3.24 -7.31 -5.32
C PHE A 129 2.82 -8.60 -4.59
N ASN A 130 1.72 -9.24 -5.01
CA ASN A 130 1.27 -10.49 -4.42
C ASN A 130 2.16 -11.68 -4.80
N GLY A 131 2.52 -11.79 -6.08
CA GLY A 131 3.32 -12.91 -6.58
C GLY A 131 4.74 -12.91 -6.04
N GLY A 132 5.37 -11.74 -5.95
CA GLY A 132 6.70 -11.60 -5.34
C GLY A 132 6.72 -11.91 -3.85
N SER A 133 5.59 -11.73 -3.14
CA SER A 133 5.48 -12.06 -1.71
C SER A 133 5.54 -13.56 -1.42
N GLN A 134 5.40 -14.41 -2.45
CA GLN A 134 5.66 -15.84 -2.33
C GLN A 134 7.17 -16.13 -2.14
N LEU A 135 8.06 -15.19 -2.52
CA LEU A 135 9.53 -15.24 -2.43
C LEU A 135 10.23 -16.36 -3.23
N ALA A 136 9.53 -17.46 -3.52
CA ALA A 136 9.98 -18.50 -4.43
C ALA A 136 8.80 -19.33 -4.97
N ILE A 137 8.88 -19.77 -6.22
CA ILE A 137 7.86 -20.65 -6.82
C ILE A 137 8.51 -21.99 -7.12
N HIS A 138 8.11 -23.02 -6.39
CA HIS A 138 8.68 -24.37 -6.49
C HIS A 138 7.63 -25.43 -6.82
N THR A 139 6.35 -25.16 -6.54
CA THR A 139 5.27 -26.15 -6.64
C THR A 139 4.07 -25.64 -7.43
N ALA A 140 3.27 -26.58 -7.96
CA ALA A 140 2.02 -26.26 -8.65
C ALA A 140 1.00 -25.57 -7.73
N ALA A 141 1.03 -25.84 -6.42
CA ALA A 141 0.15 -25.18 -5.45
C ALA A 141 0.48 -23.68 -5.32
N GLU A 142 1.76 -23.31 -5.30
CA GLU A 142 2.21 -21.91 -5.25
C GLU A 142 1.89 -21.17 -6.54
N GLN A 143 2.02 -21.84 -7.68
CA GLN A 143 1.57 -21.31 -8.98
C GLN A 143 0.05 -21.07 -9.00
N LEU A 144 -0.73 -21.99 -8.43
CA LEU A 144 -2.18 -21.83 -8.31
C LEU A 144 -2.56 -20.69 -7.35
N GLN A 145 -1.82 -20.48 -6.27
CA GLN A 145 -2.01 -19.37 -5.34
C GLN A 145 -1.83 -18.02 -6.06
N LEU A 146 -0.78 -17.91 -6.88
CA LEU A 146 -0.54 -16.76 -7.74
C LEU A 146 -1.76 -16.51 -8.64
N VAL A 147 -2.21 -17.52 -9.41
CA VAL A 147 -3.37 -17.41 -10.31
C VAL A 147 -4.66 -17.03 -9.57
N LYS A 148 -4.90 -17.59 -8.37
CA LYS A 148 -6.07 -17.25 -7.54
C LYS A 148 -6.10 -15.78 -7.12
N SER A 149 -4.95 -15.15 -6.89
CA SER A 149 -4.88 -13.71 -6.55
C SER A 149 -5.41 -12.81 -7.68
N PHE A 150 -5.37 -13.26 -8.94
CA PHE A 150 -5.95 -12.56 -10.10
C PHE A 150 -7.45 -12.73 -10.18
N LEU A 151 -7.91 -13.96 -9.92
CA LEU A 151 -9.31 -14.33 -10.04
C LEU A 151 -10.12 -13.90 -8.82
N ILE A 152 -9.55 -13.26 -7.80
CA ILE A 152 -10.29 -12.93 -6.58
C ILE A 152 -11.52 -12.06 -6.88
N LEU A 153 -11.47 -11.21 -7.92
CA LEU A 153 -12.63 -10.46 -8.39
C LEU A 153 -13.66 -11.34 -9.12
N ILE A 154 -13.20 -12.31 -9.93
CA ILE A 154 -14.08 -13.24 -10.66
C ILE A 154 -14.70 -14.28 -9.71
N TRP A 155 -13.93 -14.78 -8.75
CA TRP A 155 -14.35 -15.76 -7.76
C TRP A 155 -15.33 -15.17 -6.74
N GLN A 156 -15.14 -13.91 -6.31
CA GLN A 156 -16.13 -13.21 -5.48
C GLN A 156 -17.43 -12.90 -6.25
N LEU A 157 -17.39 -12.80 -7.58
CA LEU A 157 -18.56 -12.65 -8.46
C LEU A 157 -19.21 -14.00 -8.85
N GLN A 158 -18.65 -15.14 -8.44
CA GLN A 158 -19.19 -16.49 -8.72
C GLN A 158 -19.73 -17.18 -7.45
N VAL A 159 -19.74 -16.49 -6.31
CA VAL A 159 -20.25 -16.98 -5.02
C VAL A 159 -21.57 -16.27 -4.63
N GLU A 160 -22.11 -15.43 -5.53
CA GLU A 160 -23.50 -14.94 -5.48
C GLU A 160 -24.35 -15.61 -6.58
#